data_AF-A0A6M0AMR2-F1
#
_entry.id   AF-A0A6M0AMR2-F1
#
_cell.length_a   1.000
_cell.length_b   1.000
_cell.length_c   1.000
_cell.angle_alpha   90.00
_cell.angle_beta   90.00
_cell.angle_gamma   90.00
#
_symmetry.space_group_name_H-M   'P 1'
#
loop_
_entity.id
_entity.type
_entity.pdbx_description
1 polymer ?
#
loop_
_entity_poly.entity_id
_entity_poly.type
_entity_poly.pdbx_seq_one_letter_code
_entity_poly.pdbx_strand_id
1 'polypeptide(L)'
;MKKQLFYLIKITSTSLITCALGLEIWYIYLQLTHSSLPSNLYYVLWLGSIALISHFIEGVIAAFKADSCDKNPITYGIYTFFVGFVGLWELLNPSSESSSYK
;
A
#
# COMPACT_ATOMS: atom_id res chain seq x y z
N MET A 1 -0.93 -15.32 -14.65
CA MET A 1 -1.64 -14.01 -14.63
C MET A 1 -1.00 -13.07 -15.65
N LYS A 2 -1.77 -12.26 -16.36
CA LYS A 2 -1.21 -11.33 -17.38
C LYS A 2 -0.42 -10.22 -16.67
N LYS A 3 0.84 -9.96 -17.08
CA LYS A 3 1.72 -8.90 -16.51
C LYS A 3 1.03 -7.55 -16.36
N GLN A 4 0.18 -7.21 -17.33
CA GLN A 4 -0.64 -5.99 -17.33
C GLN A 4 -1.55 -5.87 -16.11
N LEU A 5 -2.12 -6.98 -15.61
CA LEU A 5 -2.98 -6.96 -14.43
C LEU A 5 -2.20 -6.56 -13.18
N PHE A 6 -1.01 -7.13 -12.96
CA PHE A 6 -0.15 -6.75 -11.84
C PHE A 6 0.24 -5.28 -11.89
N TYR A 7 0.61 -4.78 -13.08
CA TYR A 7 0.95 -3.37 -13.26
C TYR A 7 -0.23 -2.44 -12.91
N LEU A 8 -1.44 -2.77 -13.38
CA LEU A 8 -2.66 -2.01 -13.08
C LEU A 8 -3.03 -2.06 -11.60
N ILE A 9 -2.86 -3.21 -10.94
CA ILE A 9 -3.10 -3.34 -9.49
C ILE A 9 -2.14 -2.42 -8.74
N LYS A 10 -0.85 -2.40 -9.09
CA LYS A 10 0.15 -1.55 -8.42
C LYS A 10 -0.21 -0.07 -8.52
N ILE A 11 -0.51 0.42 -9.72
CA ILE A 11 -0.87 1.83 -9.93
C ILE A 11 -2.14 2.18 -9.16
N THR A 12 -3.18 1.35 -9.28
CA THR A 12 -4.47 1.59 -8.62
C THR A 12 -4.30 1.57 -7.11
N SER A 13 -3.60 0.57 -6.57
CA SER A 13 -3.35 0.41 -5.16
C SER A 13 -2.56 1.58 -4.58
N THR A 14 -1.44 1.96 -5.22
CA THR A 14 -0.65 3.12 -4.79
C THR A 14 -1.49 4.39 -4.78
N SER A 15 -2.29 4.63 -5.82
CA SER A 15 -3.18 5.79 -5.89
C SER A 15 -4.21 5.80 -4.75
N LEU A 16 -4.86 4.66 -4.49
CA LEU A 16 -5.86 4.53 -3.42
C LEU A 16 -5.25 4.71 -2.03
N ILE A 17 -4.09 4.12 -1.76
CA ILE A 17 -3.38 4.25 -0.48
C ILE A 17 -2.90 5.68 -0.25
N THR A 18 -2.40 6.36 -1.28
CA THR A 18 -2.07 7.79 -1.20
C THR A 18 -3.31 8.64 -0.91
N CYS A 19 -4.44 8.38 -1.57
CA CYS A 19 -5.69 9.08 -1.27
C CYS A 19 -6.19 8.80 0.16
N ALA A 20 -6.09 7.56 0.65
CA ALA A 20 -6.46 7.20 2.00
C ALA A 20 -5.60 7.94 3.05
N LEU A 21 -4.28 7.99 2.85
CA LEU A 21 -3.38 8.80 3.70
C LEU A 21 -3.77 10.27 3.70
N GLY A 22 -4.04 10.84 2.52
CA GLY A 22 -4.50 12.23 2.40
C GLY A 22 -5.80 12.48 3.15
N LEU A 23 -6.75 11.55 3.09
CA LEU A 23 -8.02 11.64 3.79
C LEU A 23 -7.85 11.52 5.32
N GLU A 24 -6.99 10.64 5.81
CA GLU A 24 -6.63 10.54 7.24
C GLU A 24 -5.96 11.82 7.74
N ILE A 25 -5.00 12.37 6.99
CA ILE A 25 -4.33 13.63 7.32
C ILE A 25 -5.35 14.77 7.38
N TRP A 26 -6.25 14.86 6.41
CA TRP A 26 -7.32 15.86 6.41
C TRP A 26 -8.27 15.67 7.60
N TYR A 27 -8.67 14.44 7.89
CA TYR A 27 -9.50 14.14 9.06
C TYR A 27 -8.84 14.61 10.36
N ILE A 28 -7.56 14.30 10.57
CA ILE A 28 -6.79 14.77 11.73
C ILE A 28 -6.76 16.30 11.77
N TYR A 29 -6.49 16.97 10.65
CA TYR A 29 -6.48 18.43 10.56
C TYR A 29 -7.82 19.05 10.95
N LEU A 30 -8.94 18.47 10.51
CA LEU A 30 -10.29 18.94 10.87
C LEU A 30 -10.56 18.79 12.37
N GLN A 31 -10.15 17.68 12.98
CA GLN A 31 -10.28 17.47 14.42
C GLN A 31 -9.48 18.52 15.23
N LEU A 32 -8.28 18.85 14.77
CA LEU A 32 -7.43 19.88 15.39
C LEU A 32 -8.00 21.30 15.23
N THR A 33 -8.84 21.53 14.22
CA THR A 33 -9.48 22.81 13.94
C THR A 33 -10.96 22.86 14.34
N HIS A 34 -11.42 21.89 15.14
CA HIS A 34 -12.81 21.76 15.62
C HIS A 34 -13.85 21.78 14.49
N SER A 35 -13.46 21.28 13.31
CA SER A 35 -14.29 21.15 12.13
C SER A 35 -14.64 19.68 11.89
N SER A 36 -15.68 19.41 11.09
CA SER A 36 -16.14 18.06 10.80
C SER A 36 -15.92 17.67 9.34
N LEU A 37 -15.69 16.37 9.12
CA LEU A 37 -15.61 15.80 7.77
C LEU A 37 -17.03 15.66 7.20
N PRO A 38 -17.25 15.85 5.89
CA PRO A 38 -18.54 15.56 5.27
C PRO A 38 -19.00 14.12 5.54
N SER A 39 -20.29 13.92 5.80
CA SER A 39 -20.85 12.63 6.27
C SER A 39 -20.56 11.45 5.35
N ASN A 40 -20.58 11.67 4.04
CA ASN A 40 -20.25 10.66 3.03
C ASN A 40 -18.78 10.21 3.06
N LEU A 41 -17.86 11.09 3.50
CA LEU A 41 -16.44 10.79 3.56
C LEU A 41 -16.07 9.93 4.78
N TYR A 42 -16.92 9.83 5.82
CA TYR A 42 -16.64 8.93 6.95
C TYR A 42 -16.61 7.45 6.55
N TYR A 43 -17.49 7.02 5.63
CA TYR A 43 -17.45 5.66 5.11
C TYR A 43 -16.17 5.40 4.30
N VAL A 44 -15.74 6.37 3.51
CA VAL A 44 -14.49 6.29 2.73
C VAL A 44 -13.28 6.30 3.65
N LEU A 45 -13.30 7.13 4.70
CA LEU A 45 -12.27 7.18 5.73
C LEU A 45 -12.15 5.81 6.40
N TRP A 46 -13.25 5.22 6.87
CA TRP A 46 -13.24 3.92 7.54
C TRP A 46 -12.69 2.80 6.66
N LEU A 47 -13.10 2.73 5.39
CA LEU A 47 -12.55 1.76 4.43
C LEU A 47 -11.06 2.04 4.16
N GLY A 48 -10.69 3.31 4.04
CA GLY A 48 -9.31 3.76 3.89
C GLY A 48 -8.44 3.35 5.08
N SER A 49 -8.91 3.53 6.32
CA SER A 49 -8.18 3.13 7.53
C SER A 49 -7.91 1.63 7.55
N ILE A 50 -8.90 0.80 7.19
CA ILE A 50 -8.72 -0.65 7.10
C ILE A 50 -7.66 -0.99 6.04
N ALA A 51 -7.75 -0.38 4.86
CA ALA A 51 -6.79 -0.61 3.79
C ALA A 51 -5.37 -0.20 4.22
N LEU A 52 -5.20 0.95 4.87
CA LEU A 52 -3.92 1.43 5.39
C LEU A 52 -3.32 0.48 6.42
N ILE A 53 -4.13 -0.02 7.36
CA ILE A 53 -3.67 -0.98 8.38
C ILE A 53 -3.25 -2.29 7.73
N SER A 54 -4.05 -2.84 6.81
CA SER A 54 -3.69 -4.06 6.07
C SER A 54 -2.38 -3.89 5.30
N HIS A 55 -2.24 -2.80 4.55
CA HIS A 55 -1.02 -2.48 3.80
C HIS A 55 0.19 -2.25 4.72
N PHE A 56 -0.02 -1.67 5.90
CA PHE A 56 1.03 -1.52 6.91
C PHE A 56 1.53 -2.86 7.41
N ILE A 57 0.63 -3.79 7.73
CA ILE A 57 0.99 -5.16 8.12
C ILE A 57 1.77 -5.86 7.02
N GLU A 58 1.32 -5.75 5.76
CA GLU A 58 2.02 -6.32 4.60
C GLU A 58 3.42 -5.72 4.41
N GLY A 59 3.56 -4.40 4.53
CA GLY A 59 4.84 -3.70 4.48
C GLY A 59 5.80 -4.14 5.56
N VAL A 60 5.31 -4.31 6.80
CA VAL A 60 6.11 -4.81 7.93
C VAL A 60 6.56 -6.25 7.69
N ILE A 61 5.67 -7.14 7.25
CA ILE A 61 6.02 -8.53 6.91
C ILE A 61 7.09 -8.57 5.80
N ALA A 62 6.94 -7.73 4.78
CA ALA A 62 7.89 -7.66 3.68
C ALA A 62 9.25 -7.11 4.13
N ALA A 63 9.29 -6.09 4.98
CA ALA A 63 10.53 -5.58 5.54
C ALA A 63 11.31 -6.65 6.31
N PHE A 64 10.63 -7.44 7.15
CA PHE A 64 11.27 -8.53 7.89
C PHE A 64 11.77 -9.66 6.99
N LYS A 65 11.09 -9.93 5.87
CA LYS A 65 11.48 -11.00 4.93
C LYS A 65 12.50 -10.56 3.89
N ALA A 66 12.63 -9.26 3.62
CA ALA A 66 13.44 -8.77 2.51
C ALA A 66 14.92 -9.08 2.65
N ASP A 67 15.45 -9.06 3.87
CA ASP A 67 16.85 -9.39 4.16
C ASP A 67 17.20 -10.83 3.73
N SER A 68 16.28 -11.78 3.98
CA SER A 68 16.41 -13.17 3.53
C SER A 68 16.29 -13.35 2.01
N CYS A 69 15.86 -12.32 1.29
CA CYS A 69 15.69 -12.31 -0.17
C CYS A 69 16.69 -11.37 -0.87
N ASP A 70 17.77 -10.95 -0.17
CA ASP A 70 18.81 -10.04 -0.69
C ASP A 70 18.24 -8.68 -1.20
N LYS A 71 17.14 -8.22 -0.57
CA LYS A 71 16.53 -6.91 -0.84
C LYS A 71 16.61 -6.03 0.40
N ASN A 72 16.75 -4.72 0.22
CA ASN A 72 16.79 -3.77 1.33
C ASN A 72 15.46 -3.76 2.11
N PRO A 73 15.45 -4.06 3.42
CA PRO A 73 14.24 -4.15 4.24
C PRO A 73 13.33 -2.92 4.20
N ILE A 74 13.91 -1.73 4.37
CA ILE A 74 13.16 -0.48 4.46
C ILE A 74 12.53 -0.17 3.10
N THR A 75 13.32 -0.23 2.04
CA THR A 75 12.88 0.08 0.69
C THR A 75 11.75 -0.86 0.26
N TYR A 76 11.92 -2.16 0.52
CA TYR A 76 10.96 -3.17 0.10
C TYR A 76 9.68 -3.17 0.96
N GLY A 77 9.81 -2.85 2.25
CA GLY A 77 8.67 -2.63 3.13
C GLY A 77 7.82 -1.43 2.70
N ILE A 78 8.45 -0.29 2.39
CA ILE A 78 7.74 0.90 1.88
C ILE A 78 7.09 0.59 0.54
N TYR A 79 7.80 -0.07 -0.38
CA TYR A 79 7.22 -0.51 -1.64
C TYR A 79 5.96 -1.34 -1.42
N THR A 80 6.05 -2.37 -0.59
CA THR A 80 4.93 -3.29 -0.29
C THR A 80 3.78 -2.57 0.42
N PHE A 81 4.06 -1.59 1.28
CA PHE A 81 3.00 -0.74 1.85
C PHE A 81 2.18 -0.02 0.77
N PHE A 82 2.76 0.43 -0.34
CA PHE A 82 2.00 1.11 -1.39
C PHE A 82 1.36 0.17 -2.40
N VAL A 83 1.97 -0.99 -2.69
CA VAL A 83 1.44 -1.94 -3.69
C VAL A 83 0.63 -3.09 -3.10
N GLY A 84 0.64 -3.23 -1.78
CA GLY A 84 -0.04 -4.26 -1.01
C GLY A 84 0.54 -5.65 -1.20
N PHE A 85 -0.32 -6.67 -1.05
CA PHE A 85 0.02 -8.09 -1.23
C PHE A 85 0.85 -8.40 -2.48
N VAL A 86 0.68 -7.65 -3.57
CA VAL A 86 1.50 -7.80 -4.80
C VAL A 86 2.99 -7.67 -4.50
N GLY A 87 3.39 -6.71 -3.65
CA GLY A 87 4.80 -6.54 -3.27
C GLY A 87 5.32 -7.73 -2.49
N LEU A 88 4.52 -8.29 -1.58
CA LEU A 88 4.87 -9.50 -0.84
C LEU A 88 4.97 -10.71 -1.76
N TRP A 89 4.06 -10.84 -2.73
CA TRP A 89 4.09 -11.90 -3.74
C TRP A 89 5.35 -11.85 -4.60
N GLU A 90 5.72 -10.65 -5.06
CA GLU A 90 6.95 -10.41 -5.83
C GLU A 90 8.21 -10.75 -5.01
N LEU A 91 8.21 -10.47 -3.69
CA LEU A 91 9.34 -10.79 -2.80
C LEU A 91 9.56 -12.30 -2.71
N LEU A 92 8.46 -13.04 -2.57
CA LEU A 92 8.48 -14.49 -2.40
C LEU A 92 8.63 -15.24 -3.73
N ASN A 93 8.41 -14.58 -4.87
CA ASN A 93 8.46 -15.18 -6.20
C ASN A 93 9.33 -14.34 -7.17
N PRO A 94 10.66 -14.27 -6.97
CA PRO A 94 11.55 -13.40 -7.74
C PRO A 94 11.60 -13.72 -9.25
N SER A 95 11.23 -14.93 -9.67
CA SER A 95 11.13 -15.31 -11.09
C SER A 95 9.98 -14.63 -11.84
N SER A 96 9.05 -13.98 -11.13
CA SER A 96 7.97 -13.20 -11.74
C SER A 96 8.44 -11.81 -12.24
N GLU A 97 9.54 -11.28 -11.69
CA GLU A 97 10.15 -9.99 -12.06
C GLU A 97 10.93 -10.07 -13.39
N SER A 98 11.68 -11.17 -13.63
CA SER A 98 12.56 -11.30 -14.81
C SER A 98 11.81 -11.40 -16.14
N SER A 99 10.52 -11.78 -16.11
CA SER A 99 9.69 -11.73 -17.31
C SER A 99 9.26 -10.30 -17.65
N SER A 100 9.29 -9.34 -16.72
CA SER A 100 8.78 -7.99 -16.98
C SER A 100 9.71 -7.13 -17.87
N TYR A 101 10.93 -7.60 -18.16
CA TYR A 101 11.93 -6.93 -19.00
C TYR A 101 12.34 -7.74 -20.25
N LYS A 102 11.57 -8.78 -20.60
CA LYS A 102 11.66 -9.46 -21.91
C LYS A 102 10.31 -9.45 -22.61
#